data_AF-A0A4U9U2B7-F1
#
_entry.id   AF-A0A4U9U2B7-F1
#
_cell.length_a   1.000
_cell.length_b   1.000
_cell.length_c   1.000
_cell.angle_alpha   90.00
_cell.angle_beta   90.00
_cell.angle_gamma   90.00
#
_symmetry.space_group_name_H-M   'P 1'
#
loop_
_entity.id
_entity.type
_entity.pdbx_description
1 polymer ?
#
loop_
_entity_poly.entity_id
_entity_poly.type
_entity_poly.pdbx_seq_one_letter_code
_entity_poly.pdbx_strand_id
1 'polypeptide(L)' 'MCHSVKAVWILSPCSARLKQLNYRGAFLIEMWTEKADEPVAEIVQARRWIEQQMQQGGMTC' A
#
# COMPACT_ATOMS: atom_id res chain seq x y z
N MET A 1 -3.33 -19.29 -10.76
CA MET A 1 -2.08 -18.51 -10.59
C MET A 1 -2.23 -17.13 -11.25
N CYS A 2 -3.12 -16.29 -10.74
CA CYS A 2 -3.31 -14.91 -11.21
C CYS A 2 -2.28 -14.04 -10.49
N HIS A 3 -1.18 -13.76 -11.17
CA HIS A 3 -0.05 -12.99 -10.63
C HIS A 3 -0.42 -11.51 -10.48
N SER A 4 -0.08 -10.97 -9.31
CA SER A 4 0.26 -9.57 -9.05
C SER A 4 -0.87 -8.53 -9.16
N VAL A 5 -1.44 -8.21 -8.01
CA VAL A 5 -1.82 -6.84 -7.65
C VAL A 5 -0.67 -5.88 -7.98
N LYS A 6 -0.84 -5.09 -9.05
CA LYS A 6 0.18 -4.16 -9.58
C LYS A 6 0.43 -2.91 -8.71
N ALA A 7 -0.24 -2.75 -7.58
CA ALA A 7 -0.29 -1.50 -6.82
C ALA A 7 0.90 -1.25 -5.85
N VAL A 8 1.83 -2.21 -5.74
CA VAL A 8 2.67 -2.36 -4.54
C VAL A 8 4.15 -1.99 -4.78
N TRP A 9 4.53 -1.48 -5.94
CA TRP A 9 5.96 -1.32 -6.29
C TRP A 9 6.63 0.02 -5.89
N ILE A 10 5.92 0.98 -5.29
CA ILE A 10 6.45 2.36 -5.13
C ILE A 10 6.36 2.91 -3.69
N LEU A 11 6.11 2.11 -2.65
CA LEU A 11 5.82 2.69 -1.32
C LEU A 11 7.05 3.05 -0.48
N SER A 12 8.14 2.27 -0.50
CA SER A 12 9.26 2.50 0.44
C SER A 12 10.02 3.83 0.22
N PRO A 13 10.62 4.11 -0.96
CA PRO A 13 11.30 5.39 -1.17
C PRO A 13 10.35 6.59 -1.24
N CYS A 14 9.10 6.39 -1.68
CA CYS A 14 8.11 7.46 -1.79
C CYS A 14 7.64 7.95 -0.41
N SER A 15 7.45 7.04 0.54
CA SER A 15 6.98 7.38 1.90
C SER A 15 7.93 8.32 2.63
N ALA A 16 9.23 8.03 2.59
CA ALA A 16 10.24 8.90 3.21
C ALA A 16 10.27 10.29 2.57
N ARG A 17 10.09 10.36 1.24
CA ARG A 17 10.07 11.64 0.51
C ARG A 17 8.82 12.46 0.82
N LEU A 18 7.65 11.83 0.86
CA LEU A 18 6.39 12.50 1.23
C LEU A 18 6.41 13.02 2.67
N LYS A 19 7.03 12.28 3.58
CA LYS A 19 7.29 12.75 4.95
C LYS A 19 8.18 14.00 4.97
N GLN A 20 9.27 14.02 4.20
CA GLN A 20 10.13 15.21 4.07
C GLN A 20 9.38 16.42 3.51
N LEU A 21 8.42 16.20 2.62
CA LEU A 21 7.54 17.24 2.08
C LEU A 21 6.41 17.62 3.04
N ASN A 22 6.37 17.05 4.25
CA ASN A 22 5.32 17.27 5.26
C ASN A 22 3.91 17.01 4.70
N TYR A 23 3.76 15.99 3.85
CA TYR A 23 2.44 15.54 3.38
C TYR A 23 1.66 14.90 4.54
N ARG A 24 0.45 15.39 4.79
CA ARG A 24 -0.46 14.92 5.87
C ARG A 24 -1.82 14.46 5.35
N GLY A 25 -1.96 14.32 4.03
CA GLY A 25 -3.19 13.90 3.40
C GLY A 25 -3.43 12.39 3.54
N ALA A 26 -4.61 11.94 3.12
CA ALA A 26 -4.94 10.53 3.05
C ALA A 26 -4.18 9.82 1.90
N PHE A 27 -4.03 8.52 2.03
CA PHE A 27 -3.54 7.63 0.98
C PHE A 27 -4.72 6.81 0.44
N LEU A 28 -4.86 6.77 -0.89
CA LEU A 28 -5.83 5.92 -1.56
C LEU A 28 -5.09 4.70 -2.10
N ILE A 29 -5.60 3.51 -1.78
CA ILE A 29 -5.10 2.25 -2.30
C ILE A 29 -5.96 1.88 -3.51
N GLU A 30 -5.42 2.06 -4.72
CA GLU A 30 -6.07 1.63 -5.95
C GLU A 30 -5.71 0.16 -6.23
N MET A 31 -6.70 -0.74 -6.15
CA MET A 31 -6.53 -2.17 -6.35
C MET A 31 -7.67 -2.74 -7.20
N TRP A 32 -7.35 -3.76 -8.00
CA TRP A 32 -8.33 -4.54 -8.76
C TRP A 32 -8.32 -5.99 -8.27
N THR A 33 -9.40 -6.43 -7.62
CA THR A 33 -9.56 -7.79 -7.05
C THR A 33 -10.67 -8.60 -7.72
N GLU A 34 -11.16 -8.17 -8.88
CA GLU A 34 -12.35 -8.74 -9.56
C GLU A 34 -12.26 -10.25 -9.87
N LYS A 35 -11.04 -10.81 -9.96
CA LYS A 35 -10.79 -12.23 -10.25
C LYS A 35 -10.18 -12.98 -9.08
N ALA A 36 -10.13 -12.37 -7.90
CA ALA A 36 -9.60 -13.03 -6.70
C ALA A 36 -10.65 -13.99 -6.13
N ASP A 37 -10.20 -15.15 -5.67
CA ASP A 37 -11.07 -16.14 -5.01
C ASP A 37 -11.64 -15.57 -3.70
N GLU A 38 -10.83 -14.78 -2.97
CA GLU A 38 -11.22 -14.09 -1.73
C GLU A 38 -10.81 -12.61 -1.78
N PRO A 39 -11.60 -11.73 -2.43
CA PRO A 39 -11.21 -10.34 -2.69
C PRO A 39 -11.02 -9.52 -1.41
N VAL A 40 -11.75 -9.83 -0.34
CA VAL A 40 -11.62 -9.14 0.95
C VAL A 40 -10.31 -9.49 1.65
N ALA A 41 -9.90 -10.77 1.61
CA ALA A 41 -8.65 -11.21 2.23
C ALA A 41 -7.44 -10.55 1.56
N GLU A 42 -7.46 -10.43 0.23
CA GLU A 42 -6.44 -9.72 -0.54
C GLU A 42 -6.34 -8.23 -0.17
N ILE A 43 -7.48 -7.56 0.04
CA ILE A 43 -7.49 -6.14 0.49
C ILE A 43 -6.91 -6.02 1.90
N VAL A 44 -7.27 -6.90 2.83
CA VAL A 44 -6.73 -6.88 4.20
C VAL A 44 -5.22 -7.12 4.20
N GLN A 45 -4.75 -8.06 3.38
CA GLN A 45 -3.34 -8.36 3.27
C GLN A 45 -2.55 -7.20 2.64
N ALA A 46 -3.09 -6.60 1.58
CA ALA A 46 -2.51 -5.42 0.95
C ALA A 46 -2.44 -4.24 1.94
N ARG A 47 -3.50 -4.00 2.72
CA ARG A 47 -3.50 -2.98 3.77
C ARG A 47 -2.37 -3.18 4.76
N ARG A 48 -2.25 -4.38 5.34
CA ARG A 48 -1.20 -4.72 6.32
C ARG A 48 0.20 -4.51 5.75
N TRP A 49 0.39 -4.90 4.50
CA TRP A 49 1.66 -4.73 3.81
C TRP A 49 2.01 -3.24 3.63
N ILE A 50 1.05 -2.43 3.21
CA ILE A 50 1.25 -0.98 3.00
C ILE A 50 1.57 -0.28 4.33
N GLU A 51 0.86 -0.61 5.41
CA GLU A 51 1.14 -0.08 6.76
C GLU A 51 2.59 -0.40 7.17
N GLN A 52 3.07 -1.62 6.95
CA GLN A 52 4.45 -2.01 7.25
C GLN A 52 5.47 -1.21 6.42
N GLN A 53 5.21 -0.98 5.13
CA GLN A 53 6.10 -0.18 4.28
C GLN A 53 6.12 1.30 4.68
N MET A 54 4.97 1.86 5.06
CA MET A 54 4.88 3.23 5.56
C MET A 54 5.67 3.41 6.86
N GLN A 55 5.58 2.43 7.77
CA GLN A 55 6.37 2.40 9.00
C GLN A 55 7.87 2.35 8.72
N GLN A 56 8.31 1.52 7.76
CA GLN A 56 9.71 1.48 7.32
C GLN A 56 10.17 2.81 6.73
N GLY A 57 9.29 3.52 6.01
CA GLY A 57 9.51 4.89 5.52
C GLY A 57 9.43 5.98 6.60
N GLY A 58 9.18 5.61 7.86
CA GLY A 58 9.08 6.51 9.00
C GLY A 58 7.78 7.30 9.07
N MET A 59 6.75 6.95 8.30
CA MET A 59 5.40 7.51 8.43
C MET A 59 4.62 6.72 9.48
N THR A 60 3.99 7.42 10.41
CA THR A 60 3.13 6.82 11.43
C THR A 60 1.70 6.79 10.89
N CYS A 61 1.10 5.61 10.84
CA CYS A 61 -0.28 5.35 10.43
C CYS A 61 -1.04 4.69 11.57
#